data_AF-A0A7K5PJ83-F1
#
_entry.id   AF-A0A7K5PJ83-F1
#
_cell.length_a   1.000
_cell.length_b   1.000
_cell.length_c   1.000
_cell.angle_alpha   90.00
_cell.angle_beta   90.00
_cell.angle_gamma   90.00
#
_symmetry.space_group_name_H-M   'P 1'
#
loop_
_entity.id
_entity.type
_entity.pdbx_description
1 polymer ?
#
loop_
_entity_poly.entity_id
_entity_poly.type
_entity_poly.pdbx_seq_one_letter_code
_entity_poly.pdbx_strand_id
1 'polypeptide(L)'
;MPCVGDWLNSPLSIVQGIFAQNVPNSDWEKKVTEYFKEKLKENNATNWVPSLNDVPVHYLKPNSLVKFRCMVQDMFDPEFYMGVYETVDPNTNARVLHFGKYRDVAECGPQQEIDLNSSQTVTSERQTFYCVPVPGESAWVKEISFLTDPVQARVSPSTSYTPSRHKRSYEEDEDMDLHPSKQKEQHMGKSCCSGGDIHGCVEPKRLETEASAGHHVISPNCSPPLDLNFPLPGEKGPACLVKVYENWESFKVNDVLEVFGVLSVDPVLSIVNSEERDSSTLDPMECMDTAEEQRVHSPPASLVPRIHVILAQKLQHINPLLPACLKEEESKTCEFVSNFMSELSPVRAELLGFLTHALLGDSLAAEYLILHLISTVYARRDVLPLGKFAVNLSGCPRNGAFTEHLYRLIQQLVPASYHLRMSIESMNHSRFIPHKDYTANRLVSGLLQLASNTSLVIDETQLEQGQLDTAGVHNVTALGNLITWQKVDYDFNYHRMEFPCNINVLITSEGRSLLPSDCQVHLQPQIIPPNMEEYMSSLLTAVLPSVLNKFRIYLSLLRLLDYSISDEVTK
;
A
#
# COMPACT_ATOMS: atom_id res chain seq x y z
N MET A 1 27.80 27.38 12.56
CA MET A 1 27.40 26.27 11.68
C MET A 1 26.89 25.15 12.57
N PRO A 2 25.59 24.82 12.57
CA PRO A 2 25.11 23.68 13.34
C PRO A 2 25.67 22.40 12.69
N CYS A 3 26.18 21.48 13.51
CA CYS A 3 26.73 20.20 13.06
C CYS A 3 25.76 19.52 12.10
N VAL A 4 26.28 18.93 11.02
CA VAL A 4 25.52 18.12 10.05
C VAL A 4 25.00 16.90 10.80
N GLY A 5 23.86 17.05 11.49
CA GLY A 5 23.20 15.98 12.21
C GLY A 5 22.71 14.92 11.23
N ASP A 6 22.80 13.66 11.63
CA ASP A 6 22.28 12.52 10.87
C ASP A 6 20.74 12.52 10.91
N TRP A 7 20.14 13.39 10.10
CA TRP A 7 18.70 13.64 10.02
C TRP A 7 17.90 12.41 9.55
N LEU A 8 18.56 11.48 8.87
CA LEU A 8 17.97 10.22 8.41
C LEU A 8 17.91 9.19 9.55
N ASN A 9 19.02 8.94 10.24
CA ASN A 9 19.07 7.86 11.24
C ASN A 9 18.68 8.30 12.65
N SER A 10 18.67 9.61 12.92
CA SER A 10 18.35 10.17 14.25
C SER A 10 17.54 11.48 14.16
N PRO A 11 16.39 11.52 13.45
CA PRO A 11 15.56 12.72 13.30
C PRO A 11 15.15 13.35 14.65
N LEU A 12 14.86 12.52 15.67
CA LEU A 12 14.46 12.98 17.01
C LEU A 12 15.50 13.88 17.70
N SER A 13 16.80 13.66 17.43
CA SER A 13 17.88 14.48 17.97
C SER A 13 17.86 15.91 17.43
N ILE A 14 17.45 16.07 16.17
CA ILE A 14 17.29 17.38 15.53
C ILE A 14 16.07 18.08 16.09
N VAL A 15 14.96 17.34 16.25
CA VAL A 15 13.75 17.86 16.90
C VAL A 15 14.07 18.33 18.32
N GLN A 16 14.82 17.56 19.11
CA GLN A 16 15.29 17.96 20.45
C GLN A 16 16.16 19.23 20.39
N GLY A 17 17.05 19.34 19.42
CA GLY A 17 17.89 20.53 19.22
C GLY A 17 17.07 21.78 18.90
N ILE A 18 16.06 21.66 18.02
CA ILE A 18 15.14 22.75 17.68
C ILE A 18 14.27 23.11 18.88
N PHE A 19 13.76 22.12 19.61
CA PHE A 19 12.97 22.31 20.83
C PHE A 19 13.77 23.09 21.87
N ALA A 20 14.97 22.63 22.24
CA ALA A 20 15.81 23.28 23.24
C ALA A 20 16.18 24.74 22.92
N GLN A 21 16.26 25.11 21.64
CA GLN A 21 16.55 26.47 21.20
C GLN A 21 15.33 27.41 21.22
N ASN A 22 14.11 26.85 21.20
CA ASN A 22 12.88 27.61 21.00
C ASN A 22 11.93 27.57 22.20
N VAL A 23 12.21 26.80 23.25
CA VAL A 23 11.48 26.89 24.53
C VAL A 23 11.69 28.30 25.10
N PRO A 24 10.63 29.09 25.39
CA PRO A 24 9.23 28.70 25.62
C PRO A 24 8.22 29.02 24.49
N ASN A 25 8.66 29.36 23.28
CA ASN A 25 7.76 29.70 22.17
C ASN A 25 7.18 28.44 21.49
N SER A 26 5.87 28.46 21.24
CA SER A 26 5.12 27.36 20.58
C SER A 26 5.47 27.15 19.09
N ASP A 27 6.31 27.98 18.49
CA ASP A 27 6.62 27.94 17.05
C ASP A 27 7.67 26.89 16.66
N TRP A 28 8.20 26.12 17.63
CA TRP A 28 9.21 25.09 17.36
C TRP A 28 8.68 24.00 16.41
N GLU A 29 7.38 23.69 16.46
CA GLU A 29 6.74 22.66 15.63
C GLU A 29 6.79 23.01 14.14
N LYS A 30 6.42 24.25 13.80
CA LYS A 30 6.49 24.75 12.41
C LYS A 30 7.91 24.75 11.89
N LYS A 31 8.89 25.13 12.72
CA LYS A 31 10.32 25.12 12.36
C LYS A 31 10.84 23.71 12.10
N VAL A 32 10.35 22.70 12.82
CA VAL A 32 10.67 21.29 12.54
C VAL A 32 10.15 20.91 11.15
N THR A 33 8.87 21.18 10.89
CA THR A 33 8.23 20.87 9.60
C THR A 33 8.93 21.58 8.44
N GLU A 34 9.26 22.86 8.59
CA GLU A 34 10.01 23.66 7.61
C GLU A 34 11.42 23.09 7.38
N TYR A 35 12.15 22.76 8.45
CA TYR A 35 13.48 22.18 8.34
C TYR A 35 13.50 20.88 7.52
N PHE A 36 12.60 19.94 7.83
CA PHE A 36 12.51 18.69 7.08
C PHE A 36 12.01 18.92 5.65
N LYS A 37 11.11 19.88 5.43
CA LYS A 37 10.61 20.23 4.10
C LYS A 37 11.72 20.80 3.21
N GLU A 38 12.55 21.69 3.73
CA GLU A 38 13.71 22.23 3.01
C GLU A 38 14.75 21.13 2.73
N LYS A 39 15.04 20.29 3.73
CA LYS A 39 16.01 19.20 3.58
C LYS A 39 15.60 18.16 2.55
N LEU A 40 14.32 17.82 2.46
CA LEU A 40 13.80 16.89 1.46
C LEU A 40 13.84 17.48 0.05
N LYS A 41 13.67 18.81 -0.09
CA LYS A 41 13.78 19.52 -1.38
C LYS A 41 15.23 19.65 -1.87
N GLU A 42 16.19 19.75 -0.96
CA GLU A 42 17.61 19.82 -1.31
C GLU A 42 18.08 18.51 -1.99
N ASN A 43 18.69 18.62 -3.17
CA ASN A 43 19.44 17.54 -3.84
C ASN A 43 18.68 16.22 -4.10
N ASN A 44 17.35 16.25 -4.26
CA ASN A 44 16.52 15.03 -4.37
C ASN A 44 16.70 14.08 -3.17
N ALA A 45 16.88 14.62 -1.97
CA ALA A 45 17.09 13.85 -0.75
C ALA A 45 15.89 12.94 -0.39
N THR A 46 14.72 13.15 -0.99
CA THR A 46 13.58 12.21 -0.97
C THR A 46 13.97 10.79 -1.36
N ASN A 47 14.93 10.62 -2.27
CA ASN A 47 15.37 9.32 -2.76
C ASN A 47 16.35 8.65 -1.78
N TRP A 48 16.88 9.40 -0.81
CA TRP A 48 17.76 8.85 0.23
C TRP A 48 16.98 8.31 1.43
N VAL A 49 15.73 8.72 1.58
CA VAL A 49 14.85 8.26 2.66
C VAL A 49 14.39 6.83 2.34
N PRO A 50 14.62 5.85 3.24
CA PRO A 50 14.18 4.48 3.01
C PRO A 50 12.65 4.38 2.95
N SER A 51 12.16 3.64 1.95
CA SER A 51 10.73 3.41 1.70
C SER A 51 10.24 2.17 2.43
N LEU A 52 9.17 2.29 3.21
CA LEU A 52 8.50 1.16 3.86
C LEU A 52 7.86 0.21 2.83
N ASN A 53 7.47 0.73 1.66
CA ASN A 53 6.88 -0.07 0.59
C ASN A 53 7.87 -1.10 0.01
N ASP A 54 9.17 -0.77 0.02
CA ASP A 54 10.21 -1.53 -0.66
C ASP A 54 11.11 -2.30 0.33
N VAL A 55 11.36 -1.72 1.50
CA VAL A 55 12.25 -2.27 2.51
C VAL A 55 11.43 -2.89 3.65
N PRO A 56 11.59 -4.19 3.93
CA PRO A 56 10.95 -4.82 5.08
C PRO A 56 11.33 -4.13 6.39
N VAL A 57 10.36 -4.01 7.31
CA VAL A 57 10.50 -3.32 8.60
C VAL A 57 11.75 -3.74 9.39
N HIS A 58 12.11 -5.02 9.36
CA HIS A 58 13.24 -5.57 10.13
C HIS A 58 14.62 -5.08 9.66
N TYR A 59 14.73 -4.54 8.45
CA TYR A 59 15.96 -3.90 7.97
C TYR A 59 16.03 -2.41 8.31
N LEU A 60 14.91 -1.81 8.73
CA LEU A 60 14.85 -0.40 9.09
C LEU A 60 15.28 -0.21 10.54
N LYS A 61 16.00 0.88 10.79
CA LYS A 61 16.44 1.24 12.14
C LYS A 61 15.24 1.85 12.90
N PRO A 62 14.98 1.44 14.15
CA PRO A 62 13.99 2.13 14.99
C PRO A 62 14.33 3.61 15.15
N ASN A 63 13.31 4.45 15.22
CA ASN A 63 13.40 5.91 15.34
C ASN A 63 14.14 6.62 14.19
N SER A 64 14.31 5.96 13.03
CA SER A 64 14.81 6.60 11.82
C SER A 64 13.69 7.27 11.02
N LEU A 65 14.05 8.19 10.13
CA LEU A 65 13.15 8.77 9.16
C LEU A 65 12.88 7.75 8.04
N VAL A 66 11.61 7.53 7.72
CA VAL A 66 11.15 6.65 6.65
C VAL A 66 10.13 7.38 5.78
N LYS A 67 9.98 6.91 4.53
CA LYS A 67 8.90 7.32 3.65
C LYS A 67 7.93 6.17 3.43
N PHE A 68 6.65 6.48 3.26
CA PHE A 68 5.61 5.49 3.02
C PHE A 68 4.53 6.06 2.08
N ARG A 69 4.35 5.40 0.94
CA ARG A 69 3.26 5.68 0.00
C ARG A 69 2.10 4.74 0.30
N CYS A 70 0.94 5.28 0.65
CA CYS A 70 -0.15 4.48 1.17
C CYS A 70 -1.53 5.05 0.83
N MET A 71 -2.56 4.23 1.01
CA MET A 71 -3.95 4.64 0.99
C MET A 71 -4.52 4.58 2.42
N VAL A 72 -5.24 5.62 2.83
CA VAL A 72 -5.96 5.65 4.11
C VAL A 72 -7.16 4.70 4.01
N GLN A 73 -7.13 3.61 4.76
CA GLN A 73 -8.22 2.63 4.77
C GLN A 73 -9.22 2.89 5.90
N ASP A 74 -8.75 3.25 7.08
CA ASP A 74 -9.60 3.54 8.24
C ASP A 74 -9.04 4.72 9.04
N MET A 75 -9.93 5.39 9.76
CA MET A 75 -9.63 6.49 10.66
C MET A 75 -10.12 6.12 12.05
N PHE A 76 -9.18 5.92 12.98
CA PHE A 76 -9.49 5.57 14.36
C PHE A 76 -9.84 6.81 15.19
N ASP A 77 -10.22 6.62 16.45
CA ASP A 77 -10.49 7.74 17.33
C ASP A 77 -9.19 8.49 17.67
N PRO A 78 -9.24 9.82 17.87
CA PRO A 78 -8.06 10.60 18.26
C PRO A 78 -7.45 10.11 19.58
N GLU A 79 -6.13 10.05 19.63
CA GLU A 79 -5.37 9.69 20.84
C GLU A 79 -4.90 10.95 21.57
N PHE A 80 -5.05 10.99 22.88
CA PHE A 80 -4.40 12.01 23.72
C PHE A 80 -2.97 11.60 24.07
N TYR A 81 -2.04 12.55 24.03
CA TYR A 81 -0.64 12.34 24.41
C TYR A 81 -0.09 13.57 25.14
N MET A 82 1.04 13.38 25.81
CA MET A 82 1.75 14.48 26.48
C MET A 82 2.58 15.24 25.44
N GLY A 83 2.10 16.41 24.99
CA GLY A 83 2.79 17.24 24.01
C GLY A 83 4.15 17.73 24.53
N VAL A 84 4.14 18.33 25.72
CA VAL A 84 5.31 18.72 26.50
C VAL A 84 5.13 18.21 27.92
N TYR A 85 6.16 17.64 28.52
CA TYR A 85 6.10 17.13 29.90
C TYR A 85 7.42 17.37 30.62
N GLU A 86 7.33 17.50 31.94
CA GLU A 86 8.49 17.66 32.81
C GLU A 86 8.76 16.34 33.54
N THR A 87 10.02 15.90 33.53
CA THR A 87 10.48 14.78 34.35
C THR A 87 11.30 15.29 35.51
N VAL A 88 11.13 14.68 36.69
CA VAL A 88 11.84 15.01 37.91
C VAL A 88 12.62 13.79 38.36
N ASP A 89 13.91 13.95 38.62
CA ASP A 89 14.68 12.95 39.36
C ASP A 89 14.45 13.19 40.87
N PRO A 90 13.81 12.26 41.60
CA PRO A 90 13.52 12.43 43.02
C PRO A 90 14.79 12.48 43.88
N ASN A 91 15.93 11.98 43.39
CA ASN A 91 17.19 12.00 44.13
C ASN A 91 17.91 13.35 44.02
N THR A 92 17.81 14.02 42.87
CA THR A 92 18.54 15.27 42.59
C THR A 92 17.62 16.50 42.55
N ASN A 93 16.29 16.31 42.54
CA ASN A 93 15.27 17.31 42.21
C ASN A 93 15.55 18.05 40.88
N ALA A 94 16.36 17.46 39.99
CA ALA A 94 16.61 18.01 38.68
C ALA A 94 15.36 17.84 37.82
N ARG A 95 14.89 18.95 37.25
CA ARG A 95 13.74 18.96 36.34
C ARG A 95 14.19 19.15 34.91
N VAL A 96 13.68 18.31 34.02
CA VAL A 96 14.00 18.36 32.59
C VAL A 96 12.70 18.38 31.80
N LEU A 97 12.62 19.32 30.86
CA LEU A 97 11.49 19.45 29.95
C LEU A 97 11.73 18.57 28.71
N HIS A 98 10.74 17.75 28.38
CA HIS A 98 10.73 16.86 27.23
C HIS A 98 9.55 17.18 26.32
N PHE A 99 9.67 16.81 25.04
CA PHE A 99 8.56 16.80 24.09
C PHE A 99 8.09 15.35 23.86
N GLY A 100 6.79 15.13 23.73
CA GLY A 100 6.22 13.80 23.43
C GLY A 100 5.81 13.63 21.97
N LYS A 101 5.87 14.69 21.16
CA LYS A 101 5.60 14.60 19.71
C LYS A 101 6.57 13.61 19.03
N TYR A 102 6.07 12.89 18.05
CA TYR A 102 6.79 11.86 17.28
C TYR A 102 7.25 10.63 18.07
N ARG A 103 6.62 10.33 19.20
CA ARG A 103 6.91 9.15 20.03
C ARG A 103 5.64 8.48 20.54
N ASP A 104 5.71 7.17 20.75
CA ASP A 104 4.64 6.42 21.39
C ASP A 104 4.81 6.38 22.92
N VAL A 105 6.05 6.31 23.41
CA VAL A 105 6.38 6.22 24.83
C VAL A 105 7.10 7.50 25.27
N ALA A 106 6.71 8.05 26.42
CA ALA A 106 7.40 9.16 27.04
C ALA A 106 8.83 8.74 27.44
N GLU A 107 9.81 9.56 27.10
CA GLU A 107 11.20 9.36 27.49
C GLU A 107 11.34 9.62 28.98
N CYS A 108 11.56 8.54 29.73
CA CYS A 108 11.75 8.60 31.17
C CYS A 108 13.01 7.79 31.52
N GLY A 109 13.99 8.43 32.13
CA GLY A 109 15.17 7.73 32.64
C GLY A 109 14.80 6.74 33.75
N PRO A 110 15.63 5.73 34.04
CA PRO A 110 15.34 4.67 35.03
C PRO A 110 15.15 5.17 36.47
N GLN A 111 15.47 6.44 36.75
CA GLN A 111 15.31 7.08 38.06
C GLN A 111 14.51 8.39 37.96
N GLN A 112 13.89 8.69 36.82
CA GLN A 112 13.08 9.89 36.64
C GLN A 112 11.60 9.51 36.73
N GLU A 113 10.79 10.44 37.19
CA GLU A 113 9.33 10.32 37.19
C GLU A 113 8.72 11.49 36.45
N ILE A 114 7.60 11.27 35.78
CA ILE A 114 6.88 12.32 35.06
C ILE A 114 6.06 13.13 36.06
N ASP A 115 6.29 14.44 36.14
CA ASP A 115 5.50 15.34 36.98
C ASP A 115 4.20 15.73 36.26
N LEU A 116 3.15 14.94 36.51
CA LEU A 116 1.80 15.16 35.99
C LEU A 116 1.15 16.46 36.53
N ASN A 117 1.66 17.02 37.64
CA ASN A 117 1.10 18.21 38.26
C ASN A 117 1.83 19.50 37.84
N SER A 118 2.88 19.40 37.01
CA SER A 118 3.61 20.57 36.52
C SER A 118 2.74 21.42 35.60
N SER A 119 2.76 22.74 35.81
CA SER A 119 2.04 23.70 34.94
C SER A 119 2.60 23.78 33.52
N GLN A 120 3.75 23.15 33.27
CA GLN A 120 4.39 23.08 31.95
C GLN A 120 4.02 21.80 31.18
N THR A 121 3.33 20.85 31.84
CA THR A 121 2.83 19.65 31.20
C THR A 121 1.58 19.99 30.38
N VAL A 122 1.69 19.87 29.06
CA VAL A 122 0.61 20.18 28.11
C VAL A 122 0.18 18.89 27.43
N THR A 123 -1.10 18.53 27.59
CA THR A 123 -1.74 17.45 26.84
C THR A 123 -2.19 17.94 25.47
N SER A 124 -1.95 17.13 24.44
CA SER A 124 -2.34 17.40 23.07
C SER A 124 -3.01 16.16 22.46
N GLU A 125 -3.68 16.34 21.33
CA GLU A 125 -4.34 15.25 20.60
C GLU A 125 -3.60 14.93 19.29
N ARG A 126 -3.70 13.68 18.84
CA ARG A 126 -3.18 13.24 17.54
C ARG A 126 -4.17 12.28 16.89
N GLN A 127 -4.25 12.30 15.56
CA GLN A 127 -5.11 11.41 14.79
C GLN A 127 -4.34 10.18 14.33
N THR A 128 -4.91 8.98 14.54
CA THR A 128 -4.36 7.71 14.06
C THR A 128 -5.14 7.23 12.82
N PHE A 129 -4.41 6.93 11.74
CA PHE A 129 -4.94 6.36 10.51
C PHE A 129 -4.41 4.95 10.29
N TYR A 130 -5.27 4.02 9.90
CA TYR A 130 -4.86 2.72 9.41
C TYR A 130 -4.62 2.81 7.90
N CYS A 131 -3.36 2.67 7.50
CA CYS A 131 -2.93 2.84 6.13
C CYS A 131 -2.43 1.52 5.54
N VAL A 132 -2.82 1.26 4.30
CA VAL A 132 -2.43 0.08 3.53
C VAL A 132 -1.67 0.50 2.27
N PRO A 133 -0.91 -0.40 1.62
CA PRO A 133 -0.38 -0.15 0.30
C PRO A 133 -1.51 0.17 -0.67
N VAL A 134 -1.24 0.95 -1.71
CA VAL A 134 -2.28 1.32 -2.68
C VAL A 134 -2.82 0.05 -3.35
N PRO A 135 -4.14 -0.22 -3.24
CA PRO A 135 -4.67 -1.48 -3.74
C PRO A 135 -4.54 -1.59 -5.26
N GLY A 136 -4.17 -2.77 -5.75
CA GLY A 136 -4.02 -3.04 -7.18
C GLY A 136 -2.85 -2.31 -7.86
N GLU A 137 -1.87 -1.82 -7.09
CA GLU A 137 -0.68 -1.15 -7.64
C GLU A 137 0.10 -2.05 -8.62
N SER A 138 0.34 -1.54 -9.83
CA SER A 138 0.99 -2.26 -10.91
C SER A 138 2.47 -2.55 -10.61
N ALA A 139 2.97 -3.71 -11.06
CA ALA A 139 4.36 -4.13 -10.81
C ALA A 139 5.39 -3.11 -11.30
N TRP A 140 5.17 -2.49 -12.47
CA TRP A 140 6.07 -1.48 -13.02
C TRP A 140 6.17 -0.22 -12.15
N VAL A 141 5.13 0.13 -11.40
CA VAL A 141 5.16 1.27 -10.46
C VAL A 141 6.12 0.96 -9.31
N LYS A 142 6.05 -0.26 -8.76
CA LYS A 142 6.94 -0.75 -7.69
C LYS A 142 8.37 -0.86 -8.19
N GLU A 143 8.58 -1.46 -9.36
CA GLU A 143 9.90 -1.61 -9.97
C GLU A 143 10.56 -0.26 -10.27
N ILE A 144 9.85 0.68 -10.89
CA ILE A 144 10.42 1.98 -11.20
C ILE A 144 10.69 2.76 -9.92
N SER A 145 9.76 2.75 -8.95
CA SER A 145 9.98 3.40 -7.65
C SER A 145 11.25 2.85 -6.98
N PHE A 146 11.43 1.53 -6.95
CA PHE A 146 12.63 0.87 -6.45
C PHE A 146 13.90 1.25 -7.23
N LEU A 147 13.83 1.38 -8.56
CA LEU A 147 14.98 1.72 -9.41
C LEU A 147 15.35 3.21 -9.39
N THR A 148 14.37 4.11 -9.22
CA THR A 148 14.59 5.56 -9.06
C THR A 148 15.04 5.93 -7.64
N ASP A 149 14.75 5.04 -6.69
CA ASP A 149 15.24 5.08 -5.31
C ASP A 149 16.26 3.95 -5.05
N PRO A 150 17.39 3.87 -5.80
CA PRO A 150 18.42 2.94 -5.41
C PRO A 150 18.90 3.40 -4.04
N VAL A 151 18.60 2.60 -3.02
CA VAL A 151 18.96 2.82 -1.63
C VAL A 151 20.48 3.04 -1.55
N GLN A 152 20.92 4.29 -1.68
CA GLN A 152 22.22 4.76 -1.20
C GLN A 152 22.15 5.02 0.30
N ALA A 153 20.99 4.79 0.94
CA ALA A 153 20.94 4.71 2.38
C ALA A 153 21.89 3.59 2.79
N ARG A 154 22.92 3.94 3.55
CA ARG A 154 23.76 2.98 4.26
C ARG A 154 22.86 2.30 5.29
N VAL A 155 22.04 1.35 4.86
CA VAL A 155 21.26 0.50 5.76
C VAL A 155 22.28 -0.33 6.51
N SER A 156 22.68 0.17 7.67
CA SER A 156 23.43 -0.63 8.64
C SER A 156 22.40 -1.61 9.17
N PRO A 157 22.57 -2.92 8.93
CA PRO A 157 21.65 -3.92 9.46
C PRO A 157 21.51 -3.69 10.96
N SER A 158 20.29 -3.68 11.48
CA SER A 158 20.05 -3.69 12.92
C SER A 158 20.68 -4.97 13.49
N THR A 159 21.91 -4.87 14.00
CA THR A 159 22.59 -5.97 14.70
C THR A 159 22.04 -6.10 16.12
N SER A 160 20.75 -6.42 16.25
CA SER A 160 20.16 -6.84 17.53
C SER A 160 19.59 -8.25 17.48
N TYR A 161 19.69 -8.94 16.34
CA TYR A 161 19.32 -10.35 16.22
C TYR A 161 20.55 -11.20 15.89
N THR A 162 21.18 -11.76 16.93
CA THR A 162 21.92 -13.01 16.74
C THR A 162 20.89 -14.13 16.75
N PRO A 163 20.75 -14.94 15.67
CA PRO A 163 19.91 -16.13 15.75
C PRO A 163 20.60 -17.09 16.72
N SER A 164 20.13 -17.13 17.96
CA SER A 164 20.54 -18.14 18.91
C SER A 164 20.05 -19.48 18.39
N ARG A 165 20.91 -20.18 17.64
CA ARG A 165 20.78 -21.62 17.40
C ARG A 165 20.74 -22.29 18.77
N HIS A 166 19.53 -22.55 19.26
CA HIS A 166 19.31 -23.46 20.38
C HIS A 166 19.67 -24.87 19.91
N LYS A 167 20.98 -25.16 19.94
CA LYS A 167 21.49 -26.52 19.91
C LYS A 167 21.64 -26.96 21.37
N ARG A 168 20.57 -27.53 21.93
CA ARG A 168 20.65 -28.48 23.03
C ARG A 168 19.95 -29.74 22.56
N SER A 169 20.75 -30.73 22.22
CA SER A 169 20.31 -32.11 22.11
C SER A 169 19.84 -32.56 23.48
N TYR A 170 18.61 -33.05 23.56
CA TYR A 170 18.14 -33.86 24.66
C TYR A 170 18.64 -35.28 24.33
N GLU A 171 19.62 -35.78 25.08
CA GLU A 171 19.91 -37.22 25.10
C GLU A 171 19.12 -37.81 26.26
N GLU A 172 18.26 -38.77 25.95
CA GLU A 172 17.56 -39.62 26.90
C GLU A 172 18.58 -40.54 27.57
N ASP A 173 18.74 -40.39 28.89
CA ASP A 173 19.37 -41.41 29.74
C ASP A 173 18.37 -42.58 29.87
N GLU A 174 18.53 -43.61 29.04
CA GLU A 174 17.95 -44.94 29.27
C GLU A 174 19.03 -45.92 29.73
N ASP A 175 18.87 -46.36 30.98
CA ASP A 175 19.31 -47.58 31.65
C ASP A 175 20.44 -48.44 31.04
N MET A 176 21.54 -48.55 31.79
CA MET A 176 22.47 -49.68 31.69
C MET A 176 21.90 -50.92 32.37
N ASP A 177 21.78 -52.03 31.63
CA ASP A 177 22.18 -53.36 32.12
C ASP A 177 22.41 -54.41 30.99
N LEU A 178 23.64 -54.95 30.98
CA LEU A 178 24.06 -56.34 30.66
C LEU A 178 23.89 -56.95 29.23
N HIS A 179 24.95 -56.81 28.40
CA HIS A 179 25.78 -57.86 27.72
C HIS A 179 25.15 -59.04 26.88
N PRO A 180 25.92 -59.81 26.06
CA PRO A 180 25.94 -59.72 24.58
C PRO A 180 25.54 -61.02 23.82
N SER A 181 25.26 -60.93 22.50
CA SER A 181 25.53 -62.07 21.59
C SER A 181 25.57 -61.71 20.09
N LYS A 182 26.43 -62.46 19.38
CA LYS A 182 26.93 -62.34 18.00
C LYS A 182 26.00 -62.99 16.95
N GLN A 183 26.07 -62.52 15.69
CA GLN A 183 26.22 -63.30 14.41
C GLN A 183 26.00 -62.32 13.22
N LYS A 184 26.99 -62.07 12.33
CA LYS A 184 27.25 -62.72 11.01
C LYS A 184 25.95 -62.85 10.17
N GLU A 185 25.82 -62.38 8.92
CA GLU A 185 26.64 -62.61 7.72
C GLU A 185 26.09 -61.73 6.56
N GLN A 186 26.95 -61.04 5.80
CA GLN A 186 27.29 -61.28 4.38
C GLN A 186 26.39 -60.67 3.27
N HIS A 187 27.10 -59.87 2.46
CA HIS A 187 27.16 -59.87 0.99
C HIS A 187 26.26 -58.97 0.12
N MET A 188 27.00 -58.22 -0.71
CA MET A 188 26.76 -57.79 -2.10
C MET A 188 25.72 -56.70 -2.33
N GLY A 189 26.01 -55.60 -3.01
CA GLY A 189 27.20 -55.25 -3.79
C GLY A 189 26.82 -54.23 -4.87
N LYS A 190 27.84 -53.51 -5.35
CA LYS A 190 27.86 -52.54 -6.48
C LYS A 190 27.24 -51.18 -6.19
N SER A 191 27.89 -50.04 -6.46
CA SER A 191 29.19 -49.69 -7.08
C SER A 191 29.39 -48.21 -6.69
N CYS A 192 30.46 -47.80 -6.00
CA CYS A 192 31.79 -47.45 -6.52
C CYS A 192 31.75 -46.54 -7.76
N CYS A 193 32.57 -45.50 -7.95
CA CYS A 193 33.63 -44.79 -7.21
C CYS A 193 34.07 -43.69 -8.21
N SER A 194 34.22 -42.44 -7.81
CA SER A 194 35.48 -41.78 -7.42
C SER A 194 36.51 -41.53 -8.54
N GLY A 195 37.04 -40.30 -8.53
CA GLY A 195 38.33 -39.90 -9.12
C GLY A 195 38.15 -38.85 -10.22
N GLY A 196 38.77 -37.67 -10.17
CA GLY A 196 39.79 -37.14 -9.26
C GLY A 196 40.03 -35.64 -9.55
N ASP A 197 40.90 -35.09 -8.72
CA ASP A 197 41.14 -33.67 -8.41
C ASP A 197 41.66 -32.75 -9.53
N ILE A 198 41.50 -31.43 -9.30
CA ILE A 198 42.54 -30.35 -9.27
C ILE A 198 42.07 -29.02 -9.93
N HIS A 199 41.91 -28.00 -9.05
CA HIS A 199 42.07 -26.53 -9.18
C HIS A 199 41.46 -25.72 -10.33
N GLY A 200 40.64 -24.72 -9.96
CA GLY A 200 40.31 -23.56 -10.79
C GLY A 200 39.27 -22.64 -10.14
N CYS A 201 39.72 -21.46 -9.69
CA CYS A 201 38.96 -20.35 -9.11
C CYS A 201 37.82 -19.85 -10.02
N VAL A 202 36.54 -19.87 -9.57
CA VAL A 202 35.45 -18.96 -9.99
C VAL A 202 34.34 -18.94 -8.91
N GLU A 203 33.89 -17.75 -8.48
CA GLU A 203 32.68 -17.53 -7.67
C GLU A 203 31.41 -18.13 -8.32
N PRO A 204 30.43 -18.64 -7.55
CA PRO A 204 29.07 -18.73 -8.04
C PRO A 204 28.13 -17.78 -7.27
N LYS A 205 27.60 -16.79 -8.01
CA LYS A 205 26.27 -16.23 -7.80
C LYS A 205 25.28 -17.36 -7.55
N ARG A 206 24.56 -17.32 -6.44
CA ARG A 206 23.40 -18.18 -6.21
C ARG A 206 22.14 -17.32 -6.25
N LEU A 207 21.40 -17.45 -7.34
CA LEU A 207 19.95 -17.20 -7.39
C LEU A 207 19.31 -18.13 -6.36
N GLU A 208 18.46 -17.60 -5.49
CA GLU A 208 17.51 -18.43 -4.76
C GLU A 208 16.29 -18.69 -5.64
N THR A 209 16.16 -19.95 -6.02
CA THR A 209 15.05 -20.54 -6.75
C THR A 209 13.83 -20.63 -5.84
N GLU A 210 12.69 -20.18 -6.35
CA GLU A 210 11.36 -20.35 -5.76
C GLU A 210 11.10 -21.82 -5.39
N ALA A 211 10.67 -22.08 -4.16
CA ALA A 211 10.17 -23.39 -3.75
C ALA A 211 8.70 -23.53 -4.17
N SER A 212 8.43 -24.61 -4.91
CA SER A 212 7.13 -24.95 -5.49
C SER A 212 6.01 -25.09 -4.47
N ALA A 213 4.81 -24.67 -4.89
CA ALA A 213 3.54 -24.87 -4.20
C ALA A 213 3.24 -26.37 -3.96
N GLY A 214 2.92 -26.73 -2.71
CA GLY A 214 2.37 -28.03 -2.38
C GLY A 214 2.47 -28.41 -0.90
N HIS A 215 1.31 -28.49 -0.24
CA HIS A 215 1.03 -29.10 1.08
C HIS A 215 1.38 -28.32 2.35
N HIS A 216 0.36 -27.63 2.88
CA HIS A 216 0.27 -27.16 4.26
C HIS A 216 0.24 -28.36 5.23
N VAL A 217 1.26 -28.48 6.08
CA VAL A 217 1.16 -29.23 7.34
C VAL A 217 0.94 -28.20 8.45
N ILE A 218 -0.23 -28.28 9.08
CA ILE A 218 -0.65 -27.41 10.18
C ILE A 218 0.13 -27.81 11.44
N SER A 219 1.00 -26.91 11.92
CA SER A 219 1.51 -26.95 13.30
C SER A 219 0.45 -26.37 14.24
N PRO A 220 0.10 -27.02 15.37
CA PRO A 220 -1.10 -26.67 16.14
C PRO A 220 -0.94 -25.50 17.13
N ASN A 221 0.15 -24.72 17.10
CA ASN A 221 0.45 -23.67 18.09
C ASN A 221 0.79 -22.29 17.48
N CYS A 222 0.06 -21.88 16.45
CA CYS A 222 0.07 -20.49 16.00
C CYS A 222 -1.35 -19.92 16.09
N SER A 223 -1.50 -18.79 16.78
CA SER A 223 -2.68 -17.93 16.64
C SER A 223 -3.04 -17.78 15.16
N PRO A 224 -4.33 -17.69 14.79
CA PRO A 224 -4.70 -17.47 13.40
C PRO A 224 -3.92 -16.26 12.88
N PRO A 225 -3.38 -16.31 11.64
CA PRO A 225 -2.67 -15.17 11.07
C PRO A 225 -3.61 -13.96 11.15
N LEU A 226 -3.14 -12.88 11.78
CA LEU A 226 -3.93 -11.65 11.88
C LEU A 226 -4.26 -11.19 10.47
N ASP A 227 -5.55 -11.12 10.16
CA ASP A 227 -6.05 -10.58 8.89
C ASP A 227 -5.80 -9.07 8.88
N LEU A 228 -4.81 -8.66 8.08
CA LEU A 228 -4.39 -7.28 7.88
C LEU A 228 -5.42 -6.43 7.14
N ASN A 229 -6.61 -6.97 6.85
CA ASN A 229 -7.74 -6.22 6.33
C ASN A 229 -7.47 -5.61 4.94
N PHE A 230 -6.75 -6.31 4.05
CA PHE A 230 -6.50 -5.75 2.72
C PHE A 230 -7.77 -5.74 1.88
N PRO A 231 -8.05 -4.67 1.11
CA PRO A 231 -9.25 -4.60 0.26
C PRO A 231 -9.31 -5.70 -0.79
N LEU A 232 -8.16 -6.06 -1.37
CA LEU A 232 -8.08 -7.02 -2.47
C LEU A 232 -7.42 -8.35 -2.03
N PRO A 233 -7.89 -9.48 -2.56
CA PRO A 233 -7.37 -10.79 -2.21
C PRO A 233 -5.95 -10.99 -2.75
N GLY A 234 -5.05 -11.52 -1.91
CA GLY A 234 -3.68 -11.84 -2.31
C GLY A 234 -2.71 -10.65 -2.30
N GLU A 235 -3.15 -9.48 -1.83
CA GLU A 235 -2.26 -8.34 -1.63
C GLU A 235 -1.20 -8.62 -0.58
N LYS A 236 0.01 -8.15 -0.88
CA LYS A 236 1.17 -8.23 0.00
C LYS A 236 1.76 -6.84 0.14
N GLY A 237 2.03 -6.45 1.36
CA GLY A 237 2.74 -5.22 1.68
C GLY A 237 2.55 -4.82 3.13
N PRO A 238 3.19 -3.72 3.57
CA PRO A 238 3.11 -3.25 4.95
C PRO A 238 1.77 -2.56 5.22
N ALA A 239 1.00 -3.07 6.19
CA ALA A 239 0.00 -2.28 6.87
C ALA A 239 0.69 -1.42 7.94
N CYS A 240 0.30 -0.16 8.10
CA CYS A 240 0.96 0.76 9.02
C CYS A 240 -0.05 1.67 9.72
N LEU A 241 0.16 1.91 11.01
CA LEU A 241 -0.54 2.96 11.75
C LEU A 241 0.21 4.28 11.55
N VAL A 242 -0.47 5.27 10.98
CA VAL A 242 0.10 6.58 10.67
C VAL A 242 -0.49 7.60 11.63
N LYS A 243 0.37 8.19 12.48
CA LYS A 243 -0.03 9.13 13.53
C LYS A 243 0.28 10.56 13.10
N VAL A 244 -0.76 11.35 12.90
CA VAL A 244 -0.69 12.73 12.38
C VAL A 244 -1.02 13.71 13.51
N TYR A 245 -0.18 14.74 13.65
CA TYR A 245 -0.26 15.71 14.74
C TYR A 245 -0.82 17.08 14.32
N GLU A 246 -0.91 17.37 13.03
CA GLU A 246 -1.39 18.65 12.51
C GLU A 246 -2.15 18.41 11.20
N ASN A 247 -3.16 19.24 10.92
CA ASN A 247 -3.91 19.26 9.66
C ASN A 247 -4.50 17.90 9.23
N TRP A 248 -4.82 17.01 10.19
CA TRP A 248 -5.39 15.69 9.88
C TRP A 248 -6.75 15.77 9.20
N GLU A 249 -7.51 16.87 9.40
CA GLU A 249 -8.79 17.13 8.72
C GLU A 249 -8.69 17.18 7.19
N SER A 250 -7.48 17.38 6.65
CA SER A 250 -7.24 17.42 5.21
C SER A 250 -7.25 16.03 4.55
N PHE A 251 -7.12 14.96 5.34
CA PHE A 251 -7.04 13.58 4.86
C PHE A 251 -8.38 12.86 5.07
N LYS A 252 -8.82 12.12 4.05
CA LYS A 252 -10.05 11.33 4.08
C LYS A 252 -9.76 9.86 3.77
N VAL A 253 -10.71 9.00 4.13
CA VAL A 253 -10.67 7.59 3.73
C VAL A 253 -10.61 7.50 2.19
N ASN A 254 -9.79 6.57 1.69
CA ASN A 254 -9.42 6.35 0.28
C ASN A 254 -8.48 7.40 -0.33
N ASP A 255 -8.03 8.41 0.43
CA ASP A 255 -6.97 9.29 -0.03
C ASP A 255 -5.65 8.53 -0.09
N VAL A 256 -4.87 8.82 -1.14
CA VAL A 256 -3.51 8.30 -1.30
C VAL A 256 -2.53 9.36 -0.82
N LEU A 257 -1.63 8.98 0.07
CA LEU A 257 -0.68 9.86 0.75
C LEU A 257 0.75 9.38 0.52
N GLU A 258 1.66 10.34 0.43
CA GLU A 258 3.09 10.13 0.65
C GLU A 258 3.45 10.74 2.01
N VAL A 259 3.94 9.89 2.91
CA VAL A 259 4.20 10.24 4.30
C VAL A 259 5.69 10.13 4.58
N PHE A 260 6.26 11.15 5.22
CA PHE A 260 7.60 11.15 5.79
C PHE A 260 7.48 11.28 7.31
N GLY A 261 8.03 10.31 8.02
CA GLY A 261 7.86 10.24 9.47
C GLY A 261 8.88 9.37 10.17
N VAL A 262 8.84 9.43 11.50
CA VAL A 262 9.71 8.64 12.37
C VAL A 262 9.09 7.26 12.57
N LEU A 263 9.84 6.21 12.24
CA LEU A 263 9.42 4.82 12.44
C LEU A 263 9.54 4.46 13.93
N SER A 264 8.42 4.16 14.57
CA SER A 264 8.35 3.68 15.95
C SER A 264 8.22 2.16 15.97
N VAL A 265 9.22 1.50 16.55
CA VAL A 265 9.26 0.04 16.77
C VAL A 265 9.66 -0.19 18.22
N ASP A 266 8.72 0.03 19.14
CA ASP A 266 8.95 -0.20 20.55
C ASP A 266 8.37 -1.56 20.99
N PRO A 267 9.19 -2.50 21.51
CA PRO A 267 8.71 -3.79 21.99
C PRO A 267 7.81 -3.68 23.23
N VAL A 268 7.87 -2.59 24.01
CA VAL A 268 6.98 -2.39 25.18
C VAL A 268 5.51 -2.36 24.76
N LEU A 269 5.22 -1.85 23.56
CA LEU A 269 3.87 -1.84 22.96
C LEU A 269 3.34 -3.25 22.63
N SER A 270 4.19 -4.28 22.60
CA SER A 270 3.77 -5.68 22.42
C SER A 270 3.50 -6.40 23.75
N ILE A 271 4.09 -5.91 24.86
CA ILE A 271 4.01 -6.53 26.18
C ILE A 271 2.71 -6.18 26.89
N VAL A 272 2.13 -5.00 26.64
CA VAL A 272 0.76 -4.65 27.09
C VAL A 272 -0.33 -5.60 26.58
N ASN A 273 -0.04 -6.43 25.56
CA ASN A 273 -0.98 -7.46 25.09
C ASN A 273 -0.81 -8.83 25.78
N SER A 274 0.25 -9.03 26.58
CA SER A 274 0.66 -10.38 27.02
C SER A 274 0.65 -10.61 28.52
N GLU A 275 0.54 -9.58 29.36
CA GLU A 275 0.52 -9.76 30.81
C GLU A 275 -0.66 -9.03 31.46
N GLU A 276 -1.56 -9.81 32.05
CA GLU A 276 -2.28 -9.42 33.26
C GLU A 276 -1.23 -9.05 34.32
N ARG A 277 -0.80 -7.79 34.38
CA ARG A 277 -0.06 -7.26 35.54
C ARG A 277 -0.38 -5.80 35.79
N ASP A 278 -1.18 -5.57 36.83
CA ASP A 278 -0.83 -4.78 38.02
C ASP A 278 0.19 -3.63 37.83
N SER A 279 -0.06 -2.70 36.92
CA SER A 279 0.47 -1.34 37.02
C SER A 279 -0.60 -0.44 37.63
N SER A 280 -0.49 -0.25 38.93
CA SER A 280 -1.33 0.60 39.77
C SER A 280 -1.13 2.09 39.48
N THR A 281 -1.53 2.58 38.30
CA THR A 281 -1.62 4.03 38.02
C THR A 281 -2.75 4.46 37.08
N LEU A 282 -3.58 3.55 36.55
CA LEU A 282 -4.81 3.92 35.84
C LEU A 282 -5.97 3.09 36.41
N ASP A 283 -7.08 3.75 36.72
CA ASP A 283 -8.26 3.12 37.30
C ASP A 283 -8.77 1.98 36.37
N PRO A 284 -9.07 0.78 36.89
CA PRO A 284 -9.66 -0.33 36.13
C PRO A 284 -11.02 -0.02 35.47
N MET A 285 -11.53 1.19 35.64
CA MET A 285 -12.81 1.67 35.15
C MET A 285 -12.70 2.46 33.83
N GLU A 286 -11.49 2.69 33.30
CA GLU A 286 -11.26 3.46 32.05
C GLU A 286 -10.96 2.61 30.81
N CYS A 287 -10.65 1.31 30.93
CA CYS A 287 -10.47 0.44 29.76
C CYS A 287 -11.80 -0.29 29.45
N MET A 288 -12.71 0.42 28.79
CA MET A 288 -13.98 -0.14 28.26
C MET A 288 -13.78 -0.94 26.96
N ASP A 289 -12.55 -0.96 26.43
CA ASP A 289 -12.25 -1.53 25.12
C ASP A 289 -12.29 -3.06 25.18
N THR A 290 -12.84 -3.68 24.14
CA THR A 290 -12.85 -5.14 24.06
C THR A 290 -11.45 -5.67 23.79
N ALA A 291 -11.17 -6.93 24.16
CA ALA A 291 -9.89 -7.56 23.83
C ALA A 291 -9.63 -7.65 22.31
N GLU A 292 -10.68 -7.63 21.48
CA GLU A 292 -10.58 -7.59 20.02
C GLU A 292 -10.18 -6.20 19.53
N GLU A 293 -10.79 -5.16 20.09
CA GLU A 293 -10.46 -3.76 19.84
C GLU A 293 -9.00 -3.47 20.19
N GLN A 294 -8.55 -3.85 21.39
CA GLN A 294 -7.16 -3.65 21.81
C GLN A 294 -6.15 -4.32 20.87
N ARG A 295 -6.46 -5.50 20.30
CA ARG A 295 -5.58 -6.19 19.34
C ARG A 295 -5.49 -5.47 18.00
N VAL A 296 -6.55 -4.80 17.56
CA VAL A 296 -6.61 -4.08 16.28
C VAL A 296 -6.00 -2.68 16.38
N HIS A 297 -6.22 -1.99 17.50
CA HIS A 297 -5.68 -0.63 17.73
C HIS A 297 -4.24 -0.65 18.25
N SER A 298 -3.85 -1.72 18.97
CA SER A 298 -2.49 -1.93 19.46
C SER A 298 -1.85 -3.23 18.94
N PRO A 299 -1.70 -3.40 17.62
CA PRO A 299 -1.04 -4.56 17.05
C PRO A 299 0.47 -4.53 17.35
N PRO A 300 1.13 -5.70 17.40
CA PRO A 300 2.58 -5.78 17.52
C PRO A 300 3.28 -5.01 16.40
N ALA A 301 4.29 -4.21 16.75
CA ALA A 301 5.06 -3.39 15.79
C ALA A 301 5.81 -4.22 14.73
N SER A 302 5.98 -5.53 14.97
CA SER A 302 6.53 -6.49 13.99
C SER A 302 5.57 -6.80 12.83
N LEU A 303 4.27 -6.64 13.04
CA LEU A 303 3.22 -6.89 12.04
C LEU A 303 2.71 -5.59 11.43
N VAL A 304 2.43 -4.60 12.29
CA VAL A 304 1.91 -3.30 11.87
C VAL A 304 2.77 -2.22 12.53
N PRO A 305 3.82 -1.71 11.84
CA PRO A 305 4.63 -0.60 12.33
C PRO A 305 3.81 0.68 12.55
N ARG A 306 4.36 1.58 13.37
CA ARG A 306 3.81 2.92 13.62
C ARG A 306 4.72 3.97 13.01
N ILE A 307 4.17 4.89 12.23
CA ILE A 307 4.89 6.04 11.70
C ILE A 307 4.30 7.31 12.33
N HIS A 308 5.17 8.08 12.97
CA HIS A 308 4.83 9.42 13.41
C HIS A 308 5.15 10.44 12.33
N VAL A 309 4.11 11.05 11.78
CA VAL A 309 4.22 11.92 10.61
C VAL A 309 4.86 13.25 10.97
N ILE A 310 5.93 13.60 10.24
CA ILE A 310 6.49 14.95 10.23
C ILE A 310 5.93 15.73 9.05
N LEU A 311 5.88 15.09 7.86
CA LEU A 311 5.34 15.66 6.64
C LEU A 311 4.44 14.64 5.95
N ALA A 312 3.27 15.06 5.52
CA ALA A 312 2.38 14.25 4.70
C ALA A 312 1.89 15.07 3.50
N GLN A 313 1.92 14.44 2.33
CA GLN A 313 1.47 15.02 1.07
C GLN A 313 0.38 14.14 0.47
N LYS A 314 -0.75 14.75 0.11
CA LYS A 314 -1.80 14.07 -0.65
C LYS A 314 -1.36 13.96 -2.12
N LEU A 315 -1.34 12.73 -2.64
CA LEU A 315 -0.96 12.44 -4.02
C LEU A 315 -2.17 12.50 -4.95
N GLN A 316 -2.01 13.12 -6.12
CA GLN A 316 -3.03 13.10 -7.19
C GLN A 316 -2.93 11.85 -8.08
N HIS A 317 -1.72 11.28 -8.19
CA HIS A 317 -1.44 10.04 -8.90
C HIS A 317 -0.28 9.30 -8.24
N ILE A 318 -0.10 8.03 -8.60
CA ILE A 318 1.01 7.18 -8.12
C ILE A 318 2.02 6.82 -9.20
N ASN A 319 1.89 7.40 -10.41
CA ASN A 319 2.83 7.17 -11.50
C ASN A 319 4.21 7.78 -11.18
N PRO A 320 5.28 6.96 -11.01
CA PRO A 320 6.61 7.43 -10.64
C PRO A 320 7.35 8.14 -11.79
N LEU A 321 6.84 8.07 -13.03
CA LEU A 321 7.39 8.77 -14.19
C LEU A 321 6.96 10.25 -14.25
N LEU A 322 6.03 10.65 -13.38
CA LEU A 322 5.50 12.00 -13.28
C LEU A 322 5.86 12.62 -11.92
N PRO A 323 6.09 13.93 -11.84
CA PRO A 323 6.23 14.64 -10.57
C PRO A 323 4.97 14.50 -9.71
N ALA A 324 5.12 14.29 -8.39
CA ALA A 324 4.01 14.03 -7.46
C ALA A 324 2.93 15.13 -7.41
N CYS A 325 3.28 16.38 -7.77
CA CYS A 325 2.33 17.48 -7.91
C CYS A 325 2.66 18.31 -9.16
N LEU A 326 1.71 18.40 -10.09
CA LEU A 326 1.86 19.20 -11.32
C LEU A 326 1.56 20.70 -11.12
N LYS A 327 1.01 21.09 -9.96
CA LYS A 327 0.57 22.45 -9.65
C LYS A 327 1.61 23.28 -8.90
N GLU A 328 2.70 22.67 -8.41
CA GLU A 328 3.80 23.47 -7.88
C GLU A 328 4.51 24.14 -9.05
N GLU A 329 4.69 25.48 -8.96
CA GLU A 329 5.38 26.34 -9.93
C GLU A 329 6.90 26.04 -9.99
N GLU A 330 7.27 24.77 -9.97
CA GLU A 330 8.65 24.35 -10.18
C GLU A 330 8.93 24.42 -11.68
N SER A 331 9.83 25.33 -12.06
CA SER A 331 10.23 25.58 -13.46
C SER A 331 10.53 24.30 -14.25
N LYS A 332 11.01 23.24 -13.59
CA LYS A 332 11.34 21.94 -14.20
C LYS A 332 10.11 21.10 -14.53
N THR A 333 9.10 21.11 -13.65
CA THR A 333 7.83 20.37 -13.86
C THR A 333 7.04 20.99 -15.00
N CYS A 334 6.98 22.33 -15.07
CA CYS A 334 6.37 23.05 -16.18
C CYS A 334 7.10 22.79 -17.51
N GLU A 335 8.44 22.78 -17.49
CA GLU A 335 9.25 22.46 -18.68
C GLU A 335 9.00 21.02 -19.17
N PHE A 336 9.03 20.03 -18.26
CA PHE A 336 8.73 18.64 -18.61
C PHE A 336 7.35 18.49 -19.26
N VAL A 337 6.31 19.07 -18.64
CA VAL A 337 4.96 19.02 -19.18
C VAL A 337 4.91 19.68 -20.56
N SER A 338 5.48 20.88 -20.72
CA SER A 338 5.49 21.59 -22.01
C SER A 338 6.20 20.82 -23.12
N ASN A 339 7.31 20.14 -22.81
CA ASN A 339 8.04 19.31 -23.76
C ASN A 339 7.19 18.12 -24.19
N PHE A 340 6.56 17.43 -23.23
CA PHE A 340 5.70 16.29 -23.51
C PHE A 340 4.42 16.68 -24.27
N MET A 341 3.88 17.89 -24.04
CA MET A 341 2.72 18.42 -24.79
C MET A 341 2.97 18.41 -26.30
N SER A 342 4.21 18.66 -26.75
CA SER A 342 4.57 18.62 -28.17
C SER A 342 4.56 17.19 -28.76
N GLU A 343 4.78 16.17 -27.93
CA GLU A 343 4.80 14.76 -28.33
C GLU A 343 3.44 14.06 -28.20
N LEU A 344 2.39 14.74 -27.70
CA LEU A 344 1.09 14.10 -27.43
C LEU A 344 0.44 13.47 -28.67
N SER A 345 0.49 14.15 -29.82
CA SER A 345 -0.13 13.67 -31.06
C SER A 345 0.52 12.37 -31.60
N PRO A 346 1.85 12.31 -31.79
CA PRO A 346 2.49 11.06 -32.23
C PRO A 346 2.34 9.94 -31.19
N VAL A 347 2.45 10.24 -29.90
CA VAL A 347 2.27 9.22 -28.84
C VAL A 347 0.84 8.66 -28.84
N ARG A 348 -0.18 9.50 -29.07
CA ARG A 348 -1.57 9.04 -29.23
C ARG A 348 -1.71 8.09 -30.42
N ALA A 349 -1.11 8.42 -31.57
CA ALA A 349 -1.20 7.59 -32.77
C ALA A 349 -0.52 6.21 -32.56
N GLU A 350 0.64 6.18 -31.91
CA GLU A 350 1.33 4.94 -31.54
C GLU A 350 0.52 4.12 -30.53
N LEU A 351 -0.04 4.76 -29.49
CA LEU A 351 -0.89 4.10 -28.50
C LEU A 351 -2.14 3.51 -29.16
N LEU A 352 -2.76 4.25 -30.09
CA LEU A 352 -3.92 3.77 -30.84
C LEU A 352 -3.57 2.54 -31.68
N GLY A 353 -2.44 2.56 -32.41
CA GLY A 353 -1.96 1.40 -33.16
C GLY A 353 -1.73 0.19 -32.25
N PHE A 354 -1.08 0.39 -31.10
CA PHE A 354 -0.85 -0.66 -30.11
C PHE A 354 -2.15 -1.27 -29.58
N LEU A 355 -3.12 -0.44 -29.16
CA LEU A 355 -4.40 -0.91 -28.66
C LEU A 355 -5.29 -1.52 -29.74
N THR A 356 -5.17 -1.06 -30.99
CA THR A 356 -5.85 -1.68 -32.15
C THR A 356 -5.40 -3.12 -32.31
N HIS A 357 -4.10 -3.40 -32.22
CA HIS A 357 -3.58 -4.76 -32.23
C HIS A 357 -4.03 -5.57 -31.00
N ALA A 358 -4.06 -4.96 -29.82
CA ALA A 358 -4.57 -5.59 -28.60
C ALA A 358 -6.06 -6.00 -28.70
N LEU A 359 -6.84 -5.22 -29.44
CA LEU A 359 -8.26 -5.45 -29.71
C LEU A 359 -8.48 -6.11 -31.08
N LEU A 360 -7.54 -6.95 -31.52
CA LEU A 360 -7.69 -7.82 -32.69
C LEU A 360 -7.93 -7.09 -34.01
N GLY A 361 -7.34 -5.91 -34.16
CA GLY A 361 -7.46 -5.06 -35.34
C GLY A 361 -8.64 -4.09 -35.31
N ASP A 362 -9.43 -4.04 -34.24
CA ASP A 362 -10.54 -3.10 -34.09
C ASP A 362 -10.05 -1.72 -33.63
N SER A 363 -9.88 -0.80 -34.59
CA SER A 363 -9.44 0.56 -34.31
C SER A 363 -10.49 1.39 -33.56
N LEU A 364 -11.78 1.12 -33.77
CA LEU A 364 -12.85 1.87 -33.12
C LEU A 364 -12.88 1.53 -31.64
N ALA A 365 -12.86 0.23 -31.29
CA ALA A 365 -12.80 -0.21 -29.91
C ALA A 365 -11.55 0.34 -29.20
N ALA A 366 -10.41 0.45 -29.90
CA ALA A 366 -9.18 1.04 -29.37
C ALA A 366 -9.32 2.53 -29.04
N GLU A 367 -9.98 3.32 -29.89
CA GLU A 367 -10.23 4.73 -29.60
C GLU A 367 -11.09 4.92 -28.35
N TYR A 368 -12.18 4.15 -28.23
CA TYR A 368 -13.05 4.18 -27.05
C TYR A 368 -12.32 3.72 -25.79
N LEU A 369 -11.44 2.74 -25.89
CA LEU A 369 -10.60 2.31 -24.78
C LEU A 369 -9.63 3.41 -24.33
N ILE A 370 -9.04 4.17 -25.25
CA ILE A 370 -8.20 5.33 -24.87
C ILE A 370 -9.04 6.37 -24.15
N LEU A 371 -10.22 6.72 -24.68
CA LEU A 371 -11.13 7.68 -24.04
C LEU A 371 -11.54 7.23 -22.63
N HIS A 372 -11.80 5.94 -22.46
CA HIS A 372 -12.06 5.33 -21.15
C HIS A 372 -10.84 5.48 -20.21
N LEU A 373 -9.66 5.14 -20.69
CA LEU A 373 -8.43 5.21 -19.89
C LEU A 373 -8.04 6.64 -19.53
N ILE A 374 -8.41 7.68 -20.27
CA ILE A 374 -8.12 9.08 -19.90
C ILE A 374 -9.28 9.75 -19.14
N SER A 375 -10.44 9.10 -19.07
CA SER A 375 -11.61 9.63 -18.35
C SER A 375 -11.34 9.75 -16.85
N THR A 376 -11.93 10.75 -16.22
CA THR A 376 -11.80 11.04 -14.79
C THR A 376 -12.95 11.93 -14.32
N VAL A 377 -13.40 11.75 -13.08
CA VAL A 377 -14.40 12.64 -12.49
C VAL A 377 -13.75 13.97 -12.10
N TYR A 378 -13.82 14.97 -12.98
CA TYR A 378 -13.23 16.29 -12.75
C TYR A 378 -14.15 17.22 -11.95
N ALA A 379 -15.46 17.00 -12.00
CA ALA A 379 -16.44 17.80 -11.26
C ALA A 379 -17.65 16.96 -10.87
N ARG A 380 -18.29 17.35 -9.75
CA ARG A 380 -19.59 16.84 -9.33
C ARG A 380 -20.54 18.03 -9.23
N ARG A 381 -21.63 18.00 -9.99
CA ARG A 381 -22.72 18.96 -9.84
C ARG A 381 -23.86 18.23 -9.17
N ASP A 382 -24.17 18.64 -7.94
CA ASP A 382 -25.03 17.90 -7.02
C ASP A 382 -24.55 16.46 -6.81
N VAL A 383 -25.31 15.47 -7.30
CA VAL A 383 -25.02 14.03 -7.19
C VAL A 383 -24.38 13.46 -8.47
N LEU A 384 -24.41 14.20 -9.58
CA LEU A 384 -23.98 13.69 -10.88
C LEU A 384 -22.46 13.85 -11.09
N PRO A 385 -21.72 12.74 -11.27
CA PRO A 385 -20.30 12.79 -11.63
C PRO A 385 -20.12 13.15 -13.11
N LEU A 386 -19.34 14.19 -13.39
CA LEU A 386 -19.00 14.61 -14.75
C LEU A 386 -17.59 14.14 -15.12
N GLY A 387 -17.43 13.65 -16.35
CA GLY A 387 -16.14 13.23 -16.91
C GLY A 387 -15.80 11.74 -16.76
N LYS A 388 -16.62 10.96 -16.04
CA LYS A 388 -16.54 9.50 -16.07
C LYS A 388 -16.90 8.97 -17.46
N PHE A 389 -16.28 7.87 -17.88
CA PHE A 389 -16.66 7.19 -19.10
C PHE A 389 -16.52 5.67 -18.94
N ALA A 390 -17.60 5.01 -18.53
CA ALA A 390 -17.64 3.55 -18.38
C ALA A 390 -17.98 2.89 -19.73
N VAL A 391 -17.12 1.99 -20.19
CA VAL A 391 -17.26 1.31 -21.49
C VAL A 391 -17.54 -0.17 -21.27
N ASN A 392 -18.54 -0.69 -21.99
CA ASN A 392 -18.74 -2.13 -22.15
C ASN A 392 -18.21 -2.58 -23.51
N LEU A 393 -17.16 -3.39 -23.51
CA LEU A 393 -16.67 -4.13 -24.66
C LEU A 393 -17.46 -5.44 -24.77
N SER A 394 -18.46 -5.44 -25.66
CA SER A 394 -19.30 -6.60 -25.93
C SER A 394 -18.78 -7.44 -27.09
N GLY A 395 -19.18 -8.70 -27.18
CA GLY A 395 -18.71 -9.61 -28.23
C GLY A 395 -17.31 -10.18 -27.96
N CYS A 396 -16.83 -10.11 -26.72
CA CYS A 396 -15.55 -10.73 -26.36
C CYS A 396 -15.60 -12.26 -26.53
N PRO A 397 -14.52 -12.91 -26.99
CA PRO A 397 -14.44 -14.36 -27.08
C PRO A 397 -14.70 -15.02 -25.72
N ARG A 398 -15.46 -16.12 -25.70
CA ARG A 398 -15.78 -16.90 -24.47
C ARG A 398 -14.55 -17.42 -23.73
N ASN A 399 -13.45 -17.55 -24.46
CA ASN A 399 -12.20 -18.02 -23.92
C ASN A 399 -11.63 -16.89 -23.05
N GLY A 400 -11.81 -16.98 -21.72
CA GLY A 400 -11.35 -16.00 -20.74
C GLY A 400 -9.85 -15.65 -20.83
N ALA A 401 -9.08 -16.41 -21.61
CA ALA A 401 -7.75 -16.02 -22.04
C ALA A 401 -7.71 -14.60 -22.64
N PHE A 402 -8.65 -14.21 -23.50
CA PHE A 402 -8.62 -12.86 -24.09
C PHE A 402 -8.77 -11.76 -23.04
N THR A 403 -9.77 -11.87 -22.16
CA THR A 403 -10.04 -10.87 -21.11
C THR A 403 -8.89 -10.79 -20.12
N GLU A 404 -8.27 -11.91 -19.76
CA GLU A 404 -7.07 -11.94 -18.93
C GLU A 404 -5.87 -11.25 -19.59
N HIS A 405 -5.61 -11.50 -20.87
CA HIS A 405 -4.51 -10.85 -21.60
C HIS A 405 -4.75 -9.36 -21.79
N LEU A 406 -6.00 -8.96 -22.07
CA LEU A 406 -6.39 -7.56 -22.12
C LEU A 406 -6.15 -6.87 -20.76
N TYR A 407 -6.53 -7.52 -19.66
CA TYR A 407 -6.26 -7.01 -18.32
C TYR A 407 -4.75 -6.87 -18.05
N ARG A 408 -3.94 -7.88 -18.39
CA ARG A 408 -2.47 -7.80 -18.25
C ARG A 408 -1.89 -6.62 -19.04
N LEU A 409 -2.42 -6.35 -20.23
CA LEU A 409 -1.99 -5.20 -21.04
C LEU A 409 -2.38 -3.87 -20.38
N ILE A 410 -3.62 -3.75 -19.89
CA ILE A 410 -4.06 -2.56 -19.15
C ILE A 410 -3.18 -2.34 -17.91
N GLN A 411 -2.88 -3.41 -17.15
CA GLN A 411 -2.01 -3.37 -15.97
C GLN A 411 -0.59 -2.85 -16.30
N GLN A 412 -0.09 -3.08 -17.53
CA GLN A 412 1.18 -2.51 -17.98
C GLN A 412 1.10 -1.02 -18.34
N LEU A 413 -0.09 -0.48 -18.62
CA LEU A 413 -0.29 0.91 -19.03
C LEU A 413 -0.71 1.82 -17.87
N VAL A 414 -1.51 1.31 -16.93
CA VAL A 414 -2.08 2.09 -15.82
C VAL A 414 -1.33 1.83 -14.50
N PRO A 415 -1.33 2.81 -13.57
CA PRO A 415 -0.57 2.68 -12.34
C PRO A 415 -1.23 1.77 -11.28
N ALA A 416 -2.56 1.69 -11.27
CA ALA A 416 -3.32 0.78 -10.42
C ALA A 416 -4.48 0.17 -11.20
N SER A 417 -4.65 -1.14 -11.09
CA SER A 417 -5.74 -1.88 -11.74
C SER A 417 -6.17 -3.09 -10.94
N TYR A 418 -7.44 -3.47 -11.08
CA TYR A 418 -7.96 -4.71 -10.51
C TYR A 418 -8.88 -5.42 -11.49
N HIS A 419 -8.74 -6.74 -11.59
CA HIS A 419 -9.59 -7.60 -12.40
C HIS A 419 -10.61 -8.30 -11.51
N LEU A 420 -11.87 -7.89 -11.65
CA LEU A 420 -13.00 -8.54 -11.01
C LEU A 420 -13.64 -9.54 -11.96
N ARG A 421 -13.43 -10.84 -11.68
CA ARG A 421 -14.14 -11.91 -12.38
C ARG A 421 -15.55 -12.05 -11.81
N MET A 422 -16.57 -11.80 -12.64
CA MET A 422 -17.96 -11.98 -12.23
C MET A 422 -18.42 -13.43 -12.44
N SER A 423 -18.15 -14.29 -11.46
CA SER A 423 -18.79 -15.59 -11.33
C SER A 423 -19.88 -15.58 -10.25
N ILE A 424 -20.81 -16.53 -10.27
CA ILE A 424 -21.84 -16.67 -9.22
C ILE A 424 -21.20 -16.81 -7.83
N GLU A 425 -20.12 -17.59 -7.74
CA GLU A 425 -19.37 -17.79 -6.49
C GLU A 425 -18.75 -16.48 -5.99
N SER A 426 -18.05 -15.75 -6.86
CA SER A 426 -17.42 -14.47 -6.55
C SER A 426 -18.46 -13.45 -6.08
N MET A 427 -19.60 -13.37 -6.77
CA MET A 427 -20.65 -12.41 -6.45
C MET A 427 -21.35 -12.70 -5.11
N ASN A 428 -21.57 -13.97 -4.75
CA ASN A 428 -22.28 -14.31 -3.52
C ASN A 428 -21.37 -14.34 -2.28
N HIS A 429 -20.09 -14.72 -2.41
CA HIS A 429 -19.19 -14.89 -1.25
C HIS A 429 -18.25 -13.70 -1.01
N SER A 430 -17.98 -12.88 -2.01
CA SER A 430 -17.05 -11.76 -1.85
C SER A 430 -17.72 -10.54 -1.23
N ARG A 431 -16.96 -9.79 -0.43
CA ARG A 431 -17.40 -8.53 0.17
C ARG A 431 -17.00 -7.35 -0.71
N PHE A 432 -17.97 -6.69 -1.32
CA PHE A 432 -17.68 -5.54 -2.20
C PHE A 432 -17.68 -4.22 -1.43
N ILE A 433 -18.63 -4.07 -0.52
CA ILE A 433 -18.83 -2.88 0.29
C ILE A 433 -18.10 -3.03 1.64
N PRO A 434 -17.37 -2.00 2.10
CA PRO A 434 -16.82 -1.96 3.46
C PRO A 434 -17.90 -1.93 4.53
N HIS A 435 -17.61 -2.51 5.70
CA HIS A 435 -18.55 -2.64 6.81
C HIS A 435 -17.88 -2.33 8.15
N LYS A 436 -18.53 -1.55 9.02
CA LYS A 436 -18.01 -1.24 10.35
C LYS A 436 -18.27 -2.41 11.30
N ASP A 437 -17.19 -3.01 11.75
CA ASP A 437 -17.20 -3.94 12.86
C ASP A 437 -17.14 -3.16 14.18
N TYR A 438 -18.19 -3.31 14.99
CA TYR A 438 -18.32 -2.62 16.27
C TYR A 438 -17.66 -3.38 17.42
N THR A 439 -17.34 -4.68 17.28
CA THR A 439 -16.65 -5.42 18.35
C THR A 439 -15.17 -5.06 18.36
N ALA A 440 -14.55 -5.04 17.18
CA ALA A 440 -13.16 -4.64 16.99
C ALA A 440 -12.98 -3.12 16.75
N ASN A 441 -14.09 -2.36 16.71
CA ASN A 441 -14.14 -0.94 16.36
C ASN A 441 -13.31 -0.59 15.10
N ARG A 442 -13.40 -1.41 14.05
CA ARG A 442 -12.62 -1.30 12.81
C ARG A 442 -13.53 -1.31 11.59
N LEU A 443 -13.17 -0.56 10.56
CA LEU A 443 -13.78 -0.67 9.24
C LEU A 443 -13.19 -1.89 8.52
N VAL A 444 -13.99 -2.94 8.35
CA VAL A 444 -13.60 -4.10 7.53
C VAL A 444 -13.70 -3.73 6.06
N SER A 445 -12.61 -3.96 5.33
CA SER A 445 -12.49 -3.54 3.93
C SER A 445 -13.38 -4.34 2.99
N GLY A 446 -13.74 -3.72 1.88
CA GLY A 446 -14.41 -4.37 0.75
C GLY A 446 -13.64 -4.16 -0.54
N LEU A 447 -13.90 -4.98 -1.55
CA LEU A 447 -13.21 -4.93 -2.86
C LEU A 447 -13.32 -3.57 -3.57
N LEU A 448 -14.38 -2.80 -3.31
CA LEU A 448 -14.59 -1.49 -3.92
C LEU A 448 -13.92 -0.34 -3.14
N GLN A 449 -13.22 -0.65 -2.05
CA GLN A 449 -12.37 0.31 -1.34
C GLN A 449 -11.05 0.49 -2.08
N LEU A 450 -11.11 1.20 -3.20
CA LEU A 450 -9.98 1.42 -4.10
C LEU A 450 -9.55 2.89 -4.11
N ALA A 451 -8.28 3.10 -4.45
CA ALA A 451 -7.75 4.43 -4.65
C ALA A 451 -8.39 5.13 -5.86
N SER A 452 -8.40 6.46 -5.84
CA SER A 452 -8.85 7.25 -6.99
C SER A 452 -8.03 6.94 -8.25
N ASN A 453 -8.69 6.95 -9.41
CA ASN A 453 -8.17 6.66 -10.74
C ASN A 453 -7.73 5.20 -10.98
N THR A 454 -8.09 4.28 -10.09
CA THR A 454 -7.88 2.83 -10.28
C THR A 454 -8.72 2.31 -11.45
N SER A 455 -8.11 1.49 -12.31
CA SER A 455 -8.82 0.85 -13.42
C SER A 455 -9.43 -0.48 -12.97
N LEU A 456 -10.75 -0.52 -12.85
CA LEU A 456 -11.50 -1.72 -12.51
C LEU A 456 -11.99 -2.40 -13.79
N VAL A 457 -11.44 -3.58 -14.10
CA VAL A 457 -11.87 -4.40 -15.24
C VAL A 457 -12.82 -5.48 -14.72
N ILE A 458 -14.07 -5.43 -15.16
CA ILE A 458 -15.12 -6.36 -14.77
C ILE A 458 -15.34 -7.35 -15.91
N ASP A 459 -15.09 -8.63 -15.64
CA ASP A 459 -15.26 -9.70 -16.62
C ASP A 459 -16.60 -10.42 -16.41
N GLU A 460 -17.59 -10.04 -17.23
CA GLU A 460 -18.90 -10.70 -17.29
C GLU A 460 -18.90 -11.96 -18.17
N THR A 461 -17.81 -12.27 -18.90
CA THR A 461 -17.75 -13.48 -19.75
C THR A 461 -17.77 -14.77 -18.94
N GLN A 462 -17.39 -14.71 -17.66
CA GLN A 462 -17.41 -15.83 -16.72
C GLN A 462 -18.78 -15.99 -16.01
N LEU A 463 -19.75 -15.13 -16.29
CA LEU A 463 -21.05 -15.17 -15.64
C LEU A 463 -21.94 -16.24 -16.30
N GLU A 464 -22.11 -17.35 -15.59
CA GLU A 464 -23.01 -18.43 -16.01
C GLU A 464 -24.45 -18.22 -15.53
N GLN A 465 -25.40 -18.95 -16.11
CA GLN A 465 -26.78 -18.92 -15.64
C GLN A 465 -26.89 -19.55 -14.25
N GLY A 466 -27.40 -18.78 -13.28
CA GLY A 466 -27.64 -19.25 -11.92
C GLY A 466 -28.38 -18.22 -11.08
N GLN A 467 -28.47 -18.48 -9.77
CA GLN A 467 -29.14 -17.58 -8.82
C GLN A 467 -28.11 -16.80 -8.00
N LEU A 468 -28.25 -15.48 -8.03
CA LEU A 468 -27.59 -14.60 -7.08
C LEU A 468 -28.41 -14.59 -5.79
N ASP A 469 -27.72 -14.74 -4.66
CA ASP A 469 -28.35 -14.59 -3.36
C ASP A 469 -28.53 -13.10 -3.02
N THR A 470 -29.02 -12.82 -1.81
CA THR A 470 -29.20 -11.43 -1.36
C THR A 470 -27.88 -10.67 -1.33
N ALA A 471 -26.75 -11.31 -1.00
CA ALA A 471 -25.44 -10.66 -1.00
C ALA A 471 -24.98 -10.35 -2.43
N GLY A 472 -25.16 -11.29 -3.37
CA GLY A 472 -24.90 -11.11 -4.79
C GLY A 472 -25.70 -9.96 -5.40
N VAL A 473 -26.99 -9.85 -5.08
CA VAL A 473 -27.83 -8.72 -5.54
C VAL A 473 -27.34 -7.39 -4.97
N HIS A 474 -26.94 -7.35 -3.69
CA HIS A 474 -26.33 -6.15 -3.11
C HIS A 474 -24.99 -5.79 -3.78
N ASN A 475 -24.16 -6.77 -4.11
CA ASN A 475 -22.89 -6.57 -4.81
C ASN A 475 -23.08 -6.04 -6.24
N VAL A 476 -24.06 -6.58 -7.00
CA VAL A 476 -24.42 -6.03 -8.33
C VAL A 476 -24.93 -4.59 -8.20
N THR A 477 -25.75 -4.31 -7.18
CA THR A 477 -26.26 -2.96 -6.93
C THR A 477 -25.13 -1.99 -6.59
N ALA A 478 -24.14 -2.44 -5.79
CA ALA A 478 -22.95 -1.67 -5.45
C ALA A 478 -22.12 -1.32 -6.69
N LEU A 479 -21.93 -2.28 -7.60
CA LEU A 479 -21.28 -2.04 -8.89
C LEU A 479 -22.06 -1.03 -9.75
N GLY A 480 -23.39 -1.16 -9.80
CA GLY A 480 -24.25 -0.20 -10.48
C GLY A 480 -24.10 1.22 -9.92
N ASN A 481 -24.10 1.37 -8.60
CA ASN A 481 -23.90 2.65 -7.93
C ASN A 481 -22.50 3.24 -8.20
N LEU A 482 -21.47 2.40 -8.17
CA LEU A 482 -20.10 2.78 -8.51
C LEU A 482 -20.01 3.30 -9.96
N ILE A 483 -20.59 2.59 -10.92
CA ILE A 483 -20.54 2.95 -12.34
C ILE A 483 -21.34 4.23 -12.64
N THR A 484 -22.56 4.33 -12.12
CA THR A 484 -23.47 5.45 -12.43
C THR A 484 -23.16 6.70 -11.60
N TRP A 485 -22.93 6.53 -10.30
CA TRP A 485 -22.84 7.64 -9.35
C TRP A 485 -21.42 7.88 -8.84
N GLN A 486 -20.46 7.00 -9.15
CA GLN A 486 -19.08 7.12 -8.67
C GLN A 486 -19.06 7.29 -7.15
N LYS A 487 -19.77 6.39 -6.46
CA LYS A 487 -19.85 6.32 -5.00
C LYS A 487 -19.91 4.87 -4.53
N VAL A 488 -19.44 4.65 -3.30
CA VAL A 488 -19.54 3.36 -2.60
C VAL A 488 -20.21 3.62 -1.26
N ASP A 489 -21.28 2.89 -0.97
CA ASP A 489 -22.03 3.01 0.27
C ASP A 489 -21.36 2.12 1.33
N TYR A 490 -20.90 2.67 2.45
CA TYR A 490 -20.28 1.90 3.53
C TYR A 490 -21.34 1.52 4.55
N ASP A 491 -21.32 0.26 5.00
CA ASP A 491 -22.34 -0.29 5.88
C ASP A 491 -21.94 -0.14 7.36
N PHE A 492 -22.67 0.68 8.11
CA PHE A 492 -22.50 0.87 9.55
C PHE A 492 -23.61 0.15 10.35
N ASN A 493 -24.11 -0.99 9.85
CA ASN A 493 -25.23 -1.80 10.38
C ASN A 493 -26.60 -1.11 10.39
N TYR A 494 -26.69 0.08 10.99
CA TYR A 494 -27.93 0.82 11.18
C TYR A 494 -28.13 1.92 10.13
N HIS A 495 -27.04 2.37 9.51
CA HIS A 495 -27.06 3.38 8.46
C HIS A 495 -26.00 3.07 7.40
N ARG A 496 -26.21 3.61 6.20
CA ARG A 496 -25.23 3.57 5.12
C ARG A 496 -24.69 4.96 4.87
N MET A 497 -23.38 5.08 4.79
CA MET A 497 -22.71 6.34 4.50
C MET A 497 -22.15 6.31 3.09
N GLU A 498 -22.49 7.30 2.27
CA GLU A 498 -22.07 7.34 0.87
C GLU A 498 -20.70 8.00 0.75
N PHE A 499 -19.69 7.26 0.27
CA PHE A 499 -18.36 7.79 0.01
C PHE A 499 -18.16 8.01 -1.50
N PRO A 500 -17.87 9.24 -1.95
CA PRO A 500 -17.57 9.49 -3.36
C PRO A 500 -16.23 8.85 -3.73
N CYS A 501 -16.19 8.18 -4.88
CA CYS A 501 -14.97 7.56 -5.44
C CYS A 501 -14.72 8.05 -6.87
N ASN A 502 -13.53 7.82 -7.42
CA ASN A 502 -13.25 8.10 -8.83
C ASN A 502 -12.57 6.86 -9.41
N ILE A 503 -13.32 5.93 -9.97
CA ILE A 503 -12.85 4.61 -10.42
C ILE A 503 -13.25 4.42 -11.88
N ASN A 504 -12.27 4.06 -12.72
CA ASN A 504 -12.47 3.85 -14.14
C ASN A 504 -12.91 2.41 -14.39
N VAL A 505 -14.18 2.21 -14.74
CA VAL A 505 -14.76 0.87 -14.92
C VAL A 505 -14.83 0.48 -16.40
N LEU A 506 -14.15 -0.62 -16.75
CA LEU A 506 -14.24 -1.29 -18.05
C LEU A 506 -14.99 -2.61 -17.86
N ILE A 507 -16.01 -2.86 -18.66
CA ILE A 507 -16.77 -4.11 -18.63
C ILE A 507 -16.45 -4.91 -19.89
N THR A 508 -16.13 -6.20 -19.75
CA THR A 508 -16.02 -7.14 -20.88
C THR A 508 -17.16 -8.15 -20.82
N SER A 509 -17.92 -8.26 -21.89
CA SER A 509 -19.10 -9.12 -21.95
C SER A 509 -19.19 -9.89 -23.28
N GLU A 510 -19.81 -11.08 -23.26
CA GLU A 510 -20.09 -11.82 -24.49
C GLU A 510 -21.18 -11.13 -25.34
N GLY A 511 -22.13 -10.47 -24.70
CA GLY A 511 -23.31 -9.92 -25.34
C GLY A 511 -23.82 -8.65 -24.66
N ARG A 512 -25.08 -8.65 -24.23
CA ARG A 512 -25.65 -7.55 -23.47
C ARG A 512 -25.17 -7.65 -22.02
N SER A 513 -24.54 -6.59 -21.52
CA SER A 513 -24.06 -6.52 -20.14
C SER A 513 -25.24 -6.41 -19.15
N LEU A 514 -25.03 -7.00 -17.97
CA LEU A 514 -25.93 -6.85 -16.81
C LEU A 514 -25.79 -5.47 -16.16
N LEU A 515 -24.58 -4.92 -16.20
CA LEU A 515 -24.21 -3.67 -15.56
C LEU A 515 -24.54 -2.46 -16.45
N PRO A 516 -24.79 -1.28 -15.86
CA PRO A 516 -24.90 -0.06 -16.63
C PRO A 516 -23.55 0.30 -17.26
N SER A 517 -23.58 0.93 -18.44
CA SER A 517 -22.39 1.48 -19.11
C SER A 517 -22.77 2.75 -19.86
N ASP A 518 -21.85 3.71 -19.96
CA ASP A 518 -22.09 4.97 -20.69
C ASP A 518 -22.03 4.72 -22.21
N CYS A 519 -21.19 3.77 -22.65
CA CYS A 519 -21.07 3.37 -24.03
C CYS A 519 -20.89 1.85 -24.15
N GLN A 520 -21.65 1.23 -25.06
CA GLN A 520 -21.43 -0.15 -25.47
C GLN A 520 -20.73 -0.16 -26.83
N VAL A 521 -19.56 -0.80 -26.88
CA VAL A 521 -18.81 -1.02 -28.13
C VAL A 521 -18.80 -2.51 -28.39
N HIS A 522 -19.28 -2.92 -29.57
CA HIS A 522 -19.22 -4.31 -29.99
C HIS A 522 -17.88 -4.56 -30.69
N LEU A 523 -17.06 -5.43 -30.11
CA LEU A 523 -15.76 -5.79 -30.65
C LEU A 523 -15.93 -6.47 -32.00
N GLN A 524 -15.28 -5.95 -33.03
CA GLN A 524 -15.25 -6.52 -34.37
C GLN A 524 -13.83 -6.96 -34.73
N PRO A 525 -13.43 -8.20 -34.36
CA PRO A 525 -12.10 -8.70 -34.67
C PRO A 525 -11.87 -8.73 -36.18
N GLN A 526 -10.87 -7.98 -36.64
CA GLN A 526 -10.40 -8.03 -38.03
C GLN A 526 -9.30 -9.08 -38.21
N ILE A 527 -8.62 -9.42 -37.12
CA ILE A 527 -7.53 -10.38 -37.05
C ILE A 527 -7.97 -11.52 -36.13
N ILE A 528 -7.87 -12.75 -36.63
CA ILE A 528 -8.12 -13.96 -35.83
C ILE A 528 -6.78 -14.70 -35.74
N PRO A 529 -5.97 -14.45 -34.70
CA PRO A 529 -4.69 -15.11 -34.58
C PRO A 529 -4.92 -16.61 -34.27
N PRO A 530 -4.07 -17.51 -34.80
CA PRO A 530 -4.19 -18.94 -34.58
C PRO A 530 -3.95 -19.34 -33.12
N ASN A 531 -3.06 -18.61 -32.44
CA ASN A 531 -2.83 -18.71 -31.00
C ASN A 531 -2.92 -17.31 -30.36
N MET A 532 -3.98 -17.09 -29.58
CA MET A 532 -4.26 -15.82 -28.92
C MET A 532 -3.21 -15.46 -27.88
N GLU A 533 -2.72 -16.44 -27.11
CA GLU A 533 -1.77 -16.21 -26.01
C GLU A 533 -0.39 -15.81 -26.53
N GLU A 534 0.11 -16.51 -27.54
CA GLU A 534 1.37 -16.15 -28.21
C GLU A 534 1.29 -14.79 -28.91
N TYR A 535 0.16 -14.48 -29.55
CA TYR A 535 -0.05 -13.19 -30.22
C TYR A 535 0.00 -12.03 -29.22
N MET A 536 -0.75 -12.13 -28.12
CA MET A 536 -0.80 -11.09 -27.08
C MET A 536 0.53 -10.96 -26.33
N SER A 537 1.21 -12.07 -26.06
CA SER A 537 2.53 -12.07 -25.42
C SER A 537 3.61 -11.46 -26.33
N SER A 538 3.55 -11.76 -27.64
CA SER A 538 4.43 -11.15 -28.64
C SER A 538 4.19 -9.65 -28.75
N LEU A 539 2.93 -9.20 -28.67
CA LEU A 539 2.59 -7.77 -28.68
C LEU A 539 3.22 -7.03 -27.49
N LEU A 540 3.12 -7.59 -26.28
CA LEU A 540 3.75 -7.00 -25.09
C LEU A 540 5.28 -6.97 -25.19
N THR A 541 5.88 -8.02 -25.77
CA THR A 541 7.35 -8.12 -25.92
C THR A 541 7.88 -7.23 -27.05
N ALA A 542 7.07 -6.98 -28.08
CA ALA A 542 7.47 -6.18 -29.23
C ALA A 542 7.59 -4.68 -28.93
N VAL A 543 6.87 -4.18 -27.91
CA VAL A 543 6.93 -2.75 -27.55
C VAL A 543 8.12 -2.48 -26.65
N LEU A 544 8.95 -1.51 -27.05
CA LEU A 544 10.09 -1.10 -26.24
C LEU A 544 9.63 -0.48 -24.91
N PRO A 545 10.34 -0.74 -23.79
CA PRO A 545 10.02 -0.15 -22.49
C PRO A 545 9.95 1.39 -22.50
N SER A 546 10.75 2.04 -23.34
CA SER A 546 10.73 3.50 -23.51
C SER A 546 9.40 4.02 -24.08
N VAL A 547 8.81 3.28 -25.02
CA VAL A 547 7.51 3.62 -25.64
C VAL A 547 6.37 3.37 -24.64
N LEU A 548 6.41 2.26 -23.90
CA LEU A 548 5.46 2.01 -22.81
C LEU A 548 5.48 3.12 -21.76
N ASN A 549 6.66 3.63 -21.40
CA ASN A 549 6.78 4.77 -20.49
C ASN A 549 6.12 6.04 -21.05
N LYS A 550 6.24 6.30 -22.36
CA LYS A 550 5.50 7.40 -23.00
C LYS A 550 3.98 7.19 -22.90
N PHE A 551 3.48 5.97 -23.11
CA PHE A 551 2.05 5.67 -22.95
C PHE A 551 1.57 5.88 -21.50
N ARG A 552 2.33 5.42 -20.51
CA ARG A 552 2.03 5.61 -19.08
C ARG A 552 1.96 7.09 -18.70
N ILE A 553 2.92 7.87 -19.17
CA ILE A 553 2.96 9.34 -18.99
C ILE A 553 1.74 9.97 -19.67
N TYR A 554 1.48 9.63 -20.94
CA TYR A 554 0.33 10.15 -21.70
C TYR A 554 -1.00 9.94 -20.98
N LEU A 555 -1.29 8.71 -20.55
CA LEU A 555 -2.54 8.37 -19.88
C LEU A 555 -2.70 9.05 -18.52
N SER A 556 -1.60 9.18 -17.77
CA SER A 556 -1.64 9.79 -16.44
C SER A 556 -1.70 11.31 -16.51
N LEU A 557 -0.94 11.92 -17.43
CA LEU A 557 -0.87 13.37 -17.59
C LEU A 557 -2.19 13.94 -18.09
N LEU A 558 -2.81 13.34 -19.11
CA LEU A 558 -4.07 13.85 -19.67
C LEU A 558 -5.22 13.87 -18.67
N ARG A 559 -5.23 12.99 -17.66
CA ARG A 559 -6.22 13.01 -16.56
C ARG A 559 -6.07 14.21 -15.64
N LEU A 560 -4.90 14.86 -15.63
CA LEU A 560 -4.56 15.94 -14.70
C LEU A 560 -4.58 17.31 -15.36
N LEU A 561 -4.62 17.37 -16.70
CA LEU A 561 -4.70 18.61 -17.43
C LEU A 561 -6.10 19.21 -17.34
N ASP A 562 -6.15 20.51 -17.09
CA ASP A 562 -7.39 21.26 -17.19
C ASP A 562 -7.78 21.38 -18.67
N TYR A 563 -9.05 21.11 -18.97
CA TYR A 563 -9.61 21.32 -20.30
C TYR A 563 -10.84 22.22 -20.22
N SER A 564 -10.97 23.11 -21.20
CA SER A 564 -12.16 23.92 -21.40
C SER A 564 -12.98 23.33 -22.53
N ILE A 565 -14.29 23.19 -22.30
CA ILE A 565 -15.21 22.84 -23.38
C ILE A 565 -15.42 24.11 -24.22
N SER A 566 -15.18 24.03 -25.52
CA SER A 566 -15.37 25.16 -26.41
C SER A 566 -16.85 25.55 -26.51
N ASP A 567 -17.12 26.82 -26.80
CA ASP A 567 -18.48 27.36 -26.99
C ASP A 567 -19.24 26.69 -28.15
N GLU A 568 -18.53 25.98 -29.04
CA GLU A 568 -19.10 25.26 -30.17
C GLU A 568 -19.74 23.92 -29.76
N VAL A 569 -19.26 23.29 -28.69
CA VAL A 569 -19.74 21.99 -28.19
C VAL A 569 -20.78 22.15 -27.07
N THR A 570 -20.83 23.32 -26.44
CA THR A 570 -21.79 23.66 -25.37
C THR A 570 -23.13 24.21 -25.86
N LYS A 571 -23.27 24.45 -27.17
CA LYS A 571 -24.55 24.76 -27.83
C LYS A 571 -25.27 23.49 -28.24
#